data_AF-A0AAD3VYU7-F1
#
_entry.id   AF-A0AAD3VYU7-F1
#
_cell.length_a   1.000
_cell.length_b   1.000
_cell.length_c   1.000
_cell.angle_alpha   90.00
_cell.angle_beta   90.00
_cell.angle_gamma   90.00
#
_symmetry.space_group_name_H-M   'P 1'
#
loop_
_entity.id
_entity.type
_entity.pdbx_description
1 polymer ?
#
loop_
_entity_poly.entity_id
_entity_poly.type
_entity_poly.pdbx_seq_one_letter_code
_entity_poly.pdbx_strand_id
1 'polypeptide(L)'
;QQGKAETCCEEVETYVVRKESSVSMLNRAVEFSSAYGVPTPEKDEFETWVQYLSSISYASAVAGFMACLEELNPAWAMIDTEEMPPVLNYAVTRHVCDLVKSRGFDIILEAEYGSTGQAGSDEGYISLHGGELNRFAKQVAGFVKYTGARGISYPIGMEHAAPLDQRHEPDTQRLETVQREIISEAGYYAPFAQHGGTGAKQLAKGLVAKNNINTHFLVTIAQNLLEHFLANRELVEQGQKSACGSNIYMAAAQAVSHAAVEKMKEGGTYGWFAANSRDCETW
;
A
#
# COMPACT_ATOMS: atom_id res chain seq x y z
N GLN A 1 -14.92 8.08 31.46
CA GLN A 1 -14.29 8.65 30.24
C GLN A 1 -12.95 9.36 30.50
N GLN A 2 -12.58 9.69 31.75
CA GLN A 2 -11.27 10.29 32.06
C GLN A 2 -10.06 9.35 31.94
N GLY A 3 -10.22 8.03 32.15
CA GLY A 3 -9.10 7.08 32.10
C GLY A 3 -8.66 6.58 30.71
N LYS A 4 -9.29 7.01 29.60
CA LYS A 4 -8.89 6.63 28.23
C LYS A 4 -7.96 7.65 27.56
N ALA A 5 -7.97 8.90 28.04
CA ALA A 5 -7.14 9.97 27.49
C ALA A 5 -5.71 9.92 28.04
N GLU A 6 -5.53 9.57 29.32
CA GLU A 6 -4.21 9.44 29.95
C GLU A 6 -3.41 8.26 29.36
N THR A 7 -4.04 7.10 29.14
CA THR A 7 -3.39 5.94 28.50
C THR A 7 -2.96 6.21 27.06
N CYS A 8 -3.74 7.01 26.32
CA CYS A 8 -3.40 7.35 24.93
C CYS A 8 -2.19 8.29 24.84
N CYS A 9 -1.94 9.12 25.85
CA CYS A 9 -0.75 9.99 25.90
C CYS A 9 0.50 9.22 26.35
N GLU A 10 0.38 8.30 27.30
CA GLU A 10 1.51 7.47 27.78
C GLU A 10 2.05 6.52 26.70
N GLU A 11 1.17 5.95 25.86
CA GLU A 11 1.59 5.07 24.77
C GLU A 11 2.42 5.83 23.71
N VAL A 12 2.06 7.08 23.40
CA VAL A 12 2.77 7.89 22.40
C VAL A 12 4.20 8.22 22.84
N GLU A 13 4.42 8.47 24.14
CA GLU A 13 5.76 8.78 24.66
C GLU A 13 6.78 7.67 24.37
N THR A 14 6.35 6.41 24.31
CA THR A 14 7.22 5.28 24.00
C THR A 14 7.75 5.27 22.56
N TYR A 15 7.10 6.01 21.65
CA TYR A 15 7.48 6.12 20.24
C TYR A 15 8.16 7.45 19.91
N VAL A 16 8.37 8.33 20.90
CA VAL A 16 9.07 9.60 20.68
C VAL A 16 10.53 9.33 20.36
N VAL A 17 10.94 9.68 19.15
CA VAL A 17 12.34 9.63 18.73
C VAL A 17 13.04 10.90 19.22
N ARG A 18 14.10 10.73 20.02
CA ARG A 18 14.91 11.87 20.46
C ARG A 18 15.59 12.53 19.27
N LYS A 19 15.83 13.84 19.36
CA LYS A 19 16.45 14.61 18.28
C LYS A 19 17.77 14.00 17.80
N GLU A 20 18.61 13.54 18.72
CA GLU A 20 19.90 12.90 18.41
C GLU A 20 19.70 11.58 17.64
N SER A 21 18.68 10.80 18.00
CA SER A 21 18.29 9.59 17.29
C SER A 21 17.76 9.91 15.90
N SER A 22 16.93 10.95 15.74
CA SER A 22 16.44 11.41 14.43
C SER A 22 17.59 11.80 13.50
N VAL A 23 18.58 12.53 14.02
CA VAL A 23 19.81 12.88 13.27
C VAL A 23 20.57 11.62 12.85
N SER A 24 20.75 10.66 13.76
CA SER A 24 21.43 9.39 13.45
C SER A 24 20.69 8.58 12.38
N MET A 25 19.36 8.49 12.47
CA MET A 25 18.51 7.80 11.51
C MET A 25 18.66 8.40 10.11
N LEU A 26 18.57 9.73 10.00
CA LEU A 26 18.69 10.43 8.73
C LEU A 26 20.11 10.35 8.16
N ASN A 27 21.15 10.51 8.98
CA ASN A 27 22.53 10.37 8.50
C ASN A 27 22.81 8.97 7.92
N ARG A 28 22.32 7.91 8.58
CA ARG A 28 22.45 6.54 8.07
C ARG A 28 21.66 6.35 6.79
N ALA A 29 20.46 6.94 6.68
CA ALA A 29 19.66 6.90 5.47
C ALA A 29 20.38 7.60 4.31
N VAL A 30 20.89 8.82 4.52
CA VAL A 30 21.68 9.59 3.53
C VAL A 30 22.91 8.81 3.07
N GLU A 31 23.72 8.33 4.03
CA GLU A 31 24.94 7.59 3.73
C GLU A 31 24.62 6.39 2.84
N PHE A 32 23.62 5.59 3.22
CA PHE A 32 23.26 4.39 2.48
C PHE A 32 22.62 4.72 1.12
N SER A 33 21.63 5.61 1.08
CA SER A 33 20.86 5.91 -0.12
C SER A 33 21.71 6.60 -1.20
N SER A 34 22.76 7.34 -0.80
CA SER A 34 23.69 7.99 -1.73
C SER A 34 24.42 6.98 -2.63
N ALA A 35 24.73 5.79 -2.12
CA ALA A 35 25.33 4.70 -2.91
C ALA A 35 24.40 4.18 -4.02
N TYR A 36 23.10 4.41 -3.87
CA TYR A 36 22.06 4.07 -4.83
C TYR A 36 21.60 5.27 -5.68
N GLY A 37 22.32 6.40 -5.61
CA GLY A 37 22.05 7.58 -6.42
C GLY A 37 20.83 8.39 -5.95
N VAL A 38 20.44 8.27 -4.68
CA VAL A 38 19.46 9.17 -4.07
C VAL A 38 20.17 10.48 -3.68
N PRO A 39 19.64 11.66 -4.08
CA PRO A 39 20.25 12.94 -3.74
C PRO A 39 20.31 13.18 -2.22
N THR A 40 21.41 13.79 -1.79
CA THR A 40 21.55 14.28 -0.41
C THR A 40 20.62 15.48 -0.21
N PRO A 41 19.86 15.54 0.89
CA PRO A 41 19.01 16.69 1.18
C PRO A 41 19.82 17.96 1.42
N GLU A 42 19.19 19.10 1.17
CA GLU A 42 19.72 20.37 1.62
C GLU A 42 19.68 20.47 3.15
N LYS A 43 20.49 21.37 3.71
CA LYS A 43 20.61 21.53 5.16
C LYS A 43 19.25 21.85 5.82
N ASP A 44 18.49 22.74 5.22
CA ASP A 44 17.20 23.19 5.77
C ASP A 44 16.14 22.08 5.69
N GLU A 45 16.16 21.26 4.63
CA GLU A 45 15.34 20.05 4.50
C GLU A 45 15.69 19.03 5.58
N PHE A 46 16.98 18.78 5.77
CA PHE A 46 17.47 17.85 6.80
C PHE A 46 17.03 18.28 8.20
N GLU A 47 17.17 19.58 8.54
CA GLU A 47 16.73 20.11 9.83
C GLU A 47 15.21 19.99 10.02
N THR A 48 14.43 20.23 8.95
CA THR A 48 12.97 20.04 8.96
C THR A 48 12.58 18.59 9.21
N TRP A 49 13.28 17.64 8.58
CA TRP A 49 13.01 16.21 8.77
C TRP A 49 13.42 15.71 10.16
N VAL A 50 14.50 16.25 10.73
CA VAL A 50 14.86 15.99 12.13
C VAL A 50 13.72 16.43 13.06
N GLN A 51 13.18 17.63 12.85
CA GLN A 51 12.06 18.15 13.63
C GLN A 51 10.83 17.25 13.50
N TYR A 52 10.47 16.86 12.28
CA TYR A 52 9.36 15.94 12.01
C TYR A 52 9.52 14.60 12.73
N LEU A 53 10.66 13.92 12.59
CA LEU A 53 10.91 12.62 13.23
C LEU A 53 10.90 12.72 14.76
N SER A 54 11.31 13.87 15.32
CA SER A 54 11.25 14.13 16.76
C SER A 54 9.89 14.68 17.26
N SER A 55 8.90 14.79 16.38
CA SER A 55 7.61 15.39 16.71
C SER A 55 6.64 14.39 17.35
N ILE A 56 5.70 14.91 18.12
CA ILE A 56 4.57 14.14 18.66
C ILE A 56 3.68 13.60 17.52
N SER A 57 3.56 14.30 16.40
CA SER A 57 2.78 13.86 15.26
C SER A 57 3.35 12.57 14.66
N TYR A 58 4.67 12.49 14.51
CA TYR A 58 5.33 11.26 14.05
C TYR A 58 5.18 10.13 15.07
N ALA A 59 5.42 10.40 16.36
CA ALA A 59 5.24 9.41 17.42
C ALA A 59 3.79 8.87 17.46
N SER A 60 2.80 9.74 17.29
CA SER A 60 1.38 9.38 17.23
C SER A 60 1.06 8.50 16.02
N ALA A 61 1.65 8.80 14.85
CA ALA A 61 1.47 7.99 13.66
C ALA A 61 2.04 6.58 13.84
N VAL A 62 3.24 6.47 14.41
CA VAL A 62 3.86 5.16 14.73
C VAL A 62 3.02 4.42 15.78
N ALA A 63 2.59 5.09 16.85
CA ALA A 63 1.74 4.50 17.88
C ALA A 63 0.44 3.94 17.29
N GLY A 64 -0.25 4.71 16.45
CA GLY A 64 -1.47 4.29 15.77
C GLY A 64 -1.24 3.10 14.83
N PHE A 65 -0.14 3.09 14.08
CA PHE A 65 0.23 1.94 13.25
C PHE A 65 0.44 0.67 14.08
N MET A 66 1.21 0.76 15.18
CA MET A 66 1.46 -0.37 16.07
C MET A 66 0.19 -0.88 16.73
N ALA A 67 -0.69 0.01 17.18
CA ALA A 67 -2.00 -0.36 17.72
C ALA A 67 -2.85 -1.11 16.68
N CYS A 68 -2.85 -0.67 15.41
CA CYS A 68 -3.53 -1.40 14.34
C CYS A 68 -2.97 -2.81 14.14
N LEU A 69 -1.64 -2.99 14.24
CA LEU A 69 -1.03 -4.32 14.13
C LEU A 69 -1.42 -5.23 15.30
N GLU A 70 -1.43 -4.68 16.52
CA GLU A 70 -1.79 -5.41 17.74
C GLU A 70 -3.26 -5.84 17.75
N GLU A 71 -4.17 -4.95 17.32
CA GLU A 71 -5.61 -5.20 17.32
C GLU A 71 -6.07 -6.08 16.15
N LEU A 72 -5.52 -5.88 14.94
CA LEU A 72 -5.98 -6.57 13.74
C LEU A 72 -5.20 -7.86 13.45
N ASN A 73 -3.97 -7.99 13.95
CA ASN A 73 -3.03 -9.07 13.63
C ASN A 73 -3.00 -9.39 12.11
N PRO A 74 -2.73 -8.41 11.24
CA PRO A 74 -2.90 -8.57 9.81
C PRO A 74 -1.76 -9.39 9.20
N ALA A 75 -2.05 -10.25 8.21
CA ALA A 75 -0.98 -10.93 7.46
C ALA A 75 -0.12 -9.98 6.61
N TRP A 76 -0.65 -8.79 6.30
CA TRP A 76 -0.03 -7.79 5.45
C TRP A 76 -0.41 -6.39 5.91
N ALA A 77 0.57 -5.51 6.10
CA ALA A 77 0.37 -4.11 6.43
C ALA A 77 1.26 -3.22 5.55
N MET A 78 0.84 -1.99 5.32
CA MET A 78 1.53 -1.06 4.43
C MET A 78 2.00 0.17 5.18
N ILE A 79 3.23 0.58 4.93
CA ILE A 79 3.79 1.87 5.33
C ILE A 79 3.65 2.78 4.11
N ASP A 80 2.59 3.58 4.11
CA ASP A 80 2.33 4.54 3.05
C ASP A 80 3.16 5.81 3.28
N THR A 81 4.12 6.00 2.39
CA THR A 81 5.08 7.11 2.42
C THR A 81 5.20 7.74 1.03
N GLU A 82 4.17 7.61 0.21
CA GLU A 82 4.13 8.03 -1.19
C GLU A 82 4.65 9.46 -1.40
N GLU A 83 4.23 10.41 -0.56
CA GLU A 83 4.62 11.83 -0.67
C GLU A 83 5.93 12.17 0.05
N MET A 84 6.56 11.21 0.74
CA MET A 84 7.77 11.48 1.51
C MET A 84 9.00 11.60 0.59
N PRO A 85 9.86 12.61 0.81
CA PRO A 85 11.16 12.66 0.15
C PRO A 85 11.96 11.37 0.38
N PRO A 86 12.74 10.89 -0.62
CA PRO A 86 13.35 9.57 -0.57
C PRO A 86 14.14 9.27 0.71
N VAL A 87 15.01 10.19 1.15
CA VAL A 87 15.82 9.97 2.37
C VAL A 87 14.96 9.88 3.63
N LEU A 88 13.92 10.71 3.74
CA LEU A 88 12.99 10.64 4.87
C LEU A 88 12.21 9.31 4.83
N ASN A 89 11.76 8.88 3.65
CA ASN A 89 11.11 7.59 3.46
C ASN A 89 12.03 6.42 3.89
N TYR A 90 13.30 6.41 3.48
CA TYR A 90 14.29 5.43 3.95
C TYR A 90 14.34 5.37 5.48
N ALA A 91 14.42 6.53 6.15
CA ALA A 91 14.52 6.59 7.61
C ALA A 91 13.24 6.13 8.31
N VAL A 92 12.07 6.62 7.88
CA VAL A 92 10.76 6.27 8.46
C VAL A 92 10.46 4.79 8.27
N THR A 93 10.56 4.29 7.04
CA THR A 93 10.25 2.91 6.71
C THR A 93 11.17 1.95 7.45
N ARG A 94 12.48 2.26 7.52
CA ARG A 94 13.43 1.46 8.31
C ARG A 94 13.06 1.41 9.79
N HIS A 95 12.72 2.56 10.37
CA HIS A 95 12.35 2.63 11.79
C HIS A 95 11.12 1.78 12.10
N VAL A 96 10.06 1.90 11.29
CA VAL A 96 8.84 1.11 11.47
C VAL A 96 9.12 -0.38 11.27
N CYS A 97 9.88 -0.77 10.23
CA CYS A 97 10.27 -2.17 10.02
C CYS A 97 11.06 -2.75 11.21
N ASP A 98 12.03 -2.00 11.75
CA ASP A 98 12.81 -2.45 12.92
C ASP A 98 11.91 -2.58 14.16
N LEU A 99 10.98 -1.65 14.39
CA LEU A 99 10.01 -1.72 15.48
C LEU A 99 9.11 -2.97 15.38
N VAL A 100 8.46 -3.17 14.24
CA VAL A 100 7.62 -4.35 13.98
C VAL A 100 8.40 -5.64 14.22
N LYS A 101 9.62 -5.73 13.69
CA LYS A 101 10.48 -6.90 13.87
C LYS A 101 10.86 -7.11 15.34
N SER A 102 11.24 -6.05 16.05
CA SER A 102 11.65 -6.14 17.46
C SER A 102 10.51 -6.61 18.39
N ARG A 103 9.26 -6.34 18.00
CA ARG A 103 8.06 -6.81 18.71
C ARG A 103 7.59 -8.19 18.27
N GLY A 104 8.25 -8.79 17.27
CA GLY A 104 7.99 -10.17 16.86
C GLY A 104 6.71 -10.38 16.05
N PHE A 105 6.18 -9.33 15.43
CA PHE A 105 5.03 -9.47 14.52
C PHE A 105 5.43 -10.31 13.29
N ASP A 106 4.61 -11.32 12.98
CA ASP A 106 4.75 -12.14 11.78
C ASP A 106 3.85 -11.59 10.67
N ILE A 107 4.30 -10.50 10.05
CA ILE A 107 3.54 -9.75 9.04
C ILE A 107 4.42 -9.38 7.85
N ILE A 108 3.83 -9.31 6.66
CA ILE A 108 4.47 -8.68 5.51
C ILE A 108 4.27 -7.16 5.63
N LEU A 109 5.38 -6.43 5.80
CA LEU A 109 5.40 -4.98 5.66
C LEU A 109 5.68 -4.58 4.21
N GLU A 110 4.65 -4.05 3.55
CA GLU A 110 4.76 -3.36 2.27
C GLU A 110 5.24 -1.93 2.50
N ALA A 111 6.30 -1.55 1.80
CA ALA A 111 6.73 -0.16 1.71
C ALA A 111 6.43 0.38 0.32
N GLU A 112 6.39 1.71 0.19
CA GLU A 112 6.15 2.39 -1.08
C GLU A 112 7.35 3.25 -1.46
N TYR A 113 7.80 3.13 -2.72
CA TYR A 113 8.86 3.98 -3.27
C TYR A 113 8.40 4.74 -4.52
N GLY A 114 8.24 6.04 -4.36
CA GLY A 114 7.62 6.93 -5.36
C GLY A 114 6.11 6.97 -5.23
N SER A 115 5.47 7.76 -6.08
CA SER A 115 4.01 7.97 -6.08
C SER A 115 3.33 7.26 -7.23
N THR A 116 2.20 6.61 -6.94
CA THR A 116 1.23 6.14 -7.92
C THR A 116 0.31 7.31 -8.28
N GLY A 117 0.09 7.57 -9.57
CA GLY A 117 -0.73 8.70 -10.01
C GLY A 117 -2.15 8.68 -9.44
N GLN A 118 -2.81 9.83 -9.38
CA GLN A 118 -4.21 9.97 -8.97
C GLN A 118 -5.05 10.41 -10.18
N ALA A 119 -6.18 9.75 -10.44
CA ALA A 119 -7.05 10.15 -11.54
C ALA A 119 -7.48 11.62 -11.40
N GLY A 120 -7.20 12.42 -12.43
CA GLY A 120 -7.49 13.86 -12.46
C GLY A 120 -6.35 14.77 -11.97
N SER A 121 -5.17 14.24 -11.64
CA SER A 121 -3.97 15.05 -11.43
C SER A 121 -3.33 15.50 -12.75
N ASP A 122 -2.70 16.68 -12.77
CA ASP A 122 -2.01 17.20 -13.95
C ASP A 122 -0.67 16.48 -14.23
N GLU A 123 -0.17 15.68 -13.28
CA GLU A 123 1.06 14.91 -13.40
C GLU A 123 0.78 13.54 -14.02
N GLY A 124 1.19 13.36 -15.28
CA GLY A 124 1.07 12.09 -16.00
C GLY A 124 2.22 11.13 -15.69
N TYR A 125 1.95 9.83 -15.84
CA TYR A 125 2.98 8.80 -15.72
C TYR A 125 4.10 8.97 -16.76
N ILE A 126 5.34 8.95 -16.28
CA ILE A 126 6.54 9.00 -17.13
C ILE A 126 7.16 7.60 -17.22
N SER A 127 7.14 7.00 -18.41
CA SER A 127 7.87 5.77 -18.70
C SER A 127 9.38 6.03 -18.70
N LEU A 128 10.13 5.17 -18.00
CA LEU A 128 11.58 5.26 -17.89
C LEU A 128 12.20 4.17 -18.76
N HIS A 129 13.33 4.49 -19.43
CA HIS A 129 14.00 3.54 -20.32
C HIS A 129 15.52 3.53 -20.11
N GLY A 130 16.16 2.43 -20.50
CA GLY A 130 17.62 2.29 -20.52
C GLY A 130 18.27 2.67 -19.18
N GLY A 131 19.21 3.64 -19.23
CA GLY A 131 19.95 4.07 -18.06
C GLY A 131 19.11 4.71 -16.95
N GLU A 132 17.99 5.37 -17.30
CA GLU A 132 17.06 5.94 -16.31
C GLU A 132 16.32 4.86 -15.55
N LEU A 133 15.80 3.87 -16.27
CA LEU A 133 15.12 2.72 -15.66
C LEU A 133 16.08 1.94 -14.75
N ASN A 134 17.32 1.72 -15.18
CA ASN A 134 18.33 1.04 -14.36
C ASN A 134 18.69 1.82 -13.10
N ARG A 135 18.72 3.16 -13.16
CA ARG A 135 18.94 4.00 -11.96
C ARG A 135 17.76 3.89 -10.99
N PHE A 136 16.53 3.97 -11.52
CA PHE A 136 15.33 3.81 -10.71
C PHE A 136 15.27 2.43 -10.04
N ALA A 137 15.56 1.36 -10.79
CA ALA A 137 15.63 0.00 -10.24
C ALA A 137 16.63 -0.13 -9.10
N LYS A 138 17.83 0.47 -9.24
CA LYS A 138 18.83 0.53 -8.17
C LYS A 138 18.32 1.26 -6.94
N GLN A 139 17.67 2.40 -7.10
CA GLN A 139 17.11 3.16 -5.98
C GLN A 139 16.07 2.34 -5.20
N VAL A 140 15.13 1.68 -5.89
CA VAL A 140 14.12 0.83 -5.25
C VAL A 140 14.76 -0.37 -4.57
N ALA A 141 15.72 -1.03 -5.23
CA ALA A 141 16.41 -2.18 -4.67
C ALA A 141 17.23 -1.82 -3.41
N GLY A 142 17.93 -0.67 -3.46
CA GLY A 142 18.61 -0.09 -2.31
C GLY A 142 17.64 0.24 -1.17
N PHE A 143 16.43 0.72 -1.49
CA PHE A 143 15.40 1.03 -0.50
C PHE A 143 14.93 -0.23 0.23
N VAL A 144 14.55 -1.27 -0.53
CA VAL A 144 14.14 -2.57 0.04
C VAL A 144 15.26 -3.19 0.89
N LYS A 145 16.50 -3.13 0.40
CA LYS A 145 17.68 -3.62 1.14
C LYS A 145 17.92 -2.85 2.44
N TYR A 146 17.81 -1.53 2.39
CA TYR A 146 18.03 -0.68 3.56
C TYR A 146 16.96 -0.89 4.61
N THR A 147 15.69 -0.80 4.22
CA THR A 147 14.56 -0.81 5.14
C THR A 147 14.25 -2.20 5.68
N GLY A 148 14.53 -3.24 4.88
CA GLY A 148 14.15 -4.61 5.19
C GLY A 148 12.67 -4.91 4.93
N ALA A 149 11.95 -4.03 4.23
CA ALA A 149 10.56 -4.24 3.84
C ALA A 149 10.39 -5.57 3.07
N ARG A 150 9.28 -6.26 3.30
CA ARG A 150 9.00 -7.58 2.74
C ARG A 150 7.94 -7.56 1.64
N GLY A 151 7.30 -6.42 1.40
CA GLY A 151 6.54 -6.11 0.19
C GLY A 151 6.96 -4.74 -0.32
N ILE A 152 6.68 -4.45 -1.59
CA ILE A 152 7.04 -3.17 -2.21
C ILE A 152 5.98 -2.71 -3.22
N SER A 153 5.66 -1.43 -3.22
CA SER A 153 4.99 -0.75 -4.33
C SER A 153 5.92 0.32 -4.93
N TYR A 154 5.72 0.59 -6.22
CA TYR A 154 6.35 1.66 -6.98
C TYR A 154 5.54 1.91 -8.26
N PRO A 155 5.61 3.11 -8.85
CA PRO A 155 4.79 3.45 -10.01
C PRO A 155 5.09 2.59 -11.22
N ILE A 156 4.06 1.95 -11.76
CA ILE A 156 4.07 1.18 -13.02
C ILE A 156 3.01 1.68 -14.01
N GLY A 157 2.59 2.95 -13.88
CA GLY A 157 1.62 3.59 -14.79
C GLY A 157 0.16 3.39 -14.41
N MET A 158 -0.11 2.94 -13.19
CA MET A 158 -1.47 2.86 -12.65
C MET A 158 -1.89 4.20 -12.03
N GLU A 159 -3.20 4.41 -11.97
CA GLU A 159 -3.80 5.54 -11.28
C GLU A 159 -4.82 5.08 -10.23
N HIS A 160 -4.83 5.75 -9.08
CA HIS A 160 -5.88 5.61 -8.09
C HIS A 160 -7.20 6.21 -8.59
N ALA A 161 -8.30 5.60 -8.18
CA ALA A 161 -9.66 6.06 -8.46
C ALA A 161 -10.00 6.26 -9.96
N ALA A 162 -9.34 5.51 -10.85
CA ALA A 162 -9.62 5.53 -12.28
C ALA A 162 -11.13 5.35 -12.58
N PRO A 163 -11.74 6.22 -13.40
CA PRO A 163 -13.09 6.05 -13.93
C PRO A 163 -13.30 4.71 -14.65
N LEU A 164 -14.55 4.28 -14.78
CA LEU A 164 -14.95 2.98 -15.36
C LEU A 164 -14.37 2.72 -16.77
N ASP A 165 -14.25 3.77 -17.57
CA ASP A 165 -13.79 3.76 -18.96
C ASP A 165 -12.28 4.02 -19.11
N GLN A 166 -11.58 4.34 -18.01
CA GLN A 166 -10.14 4.55 -18.01
C GLN A 166 -9.42 3.27 -17.62
N ARG A 167 -8.54 2.81 -18.53
CA ARG A 167 -7.80 1.57 -18.40
C ARG A 167 -6.33 1.82 -18.73
N HIS A 168 -5.45 1.47 -17.80
CA HIS A 168 -4.02 1.69 -17.90
C HIS A 168 -3.30 0.35 -18.10
N GLU A 169 -2.33 0.32 -19.02
CA GLU A 169 -1.46 -0.84 -19.19
C GLU A 169 -0.34 -0.80 -18.14
N PRO A 170 -0.09 -1.90 -17.40
CA PRO A 170 1.02 -1.95 -16.47
C PRO A 170 2.35 -1.90 -17.23
N ASP A 171 3.29 -1.07 -16.76
CA ASP A 171 4.68 -1.05 -17.25
C ASP A 171 5.42 -2.31 -16.80
N THR A 172 5.25 -3.38 -17.57
CA THR A 172 5.88 -4.68 -17.31
C THR A 172 7.39 -4.62 -17.40
N GLN A 173 7.94 -3.76 -18.27
CA GLN A 173 9.39 -3.59 -18.41
C GLN A 173 9.99 -3.06 -17.11
N ARG A 174 9.39 -2.01 -16.54
CA ARG A 174 9.80 -1.48 -15.25
C ARG A 174 9.64 -2.51 -14.16
N LEU A 175 8.48 -3.15 -14.09
CA LEU A 175 8.18 -4.16 -13.08
C LEU A 175 9.23 -5.29 -13.07
N GLU A 176 9.54 -5.87 -14.23
CA GLU A 176 10.56 -6.92 -14.36
C GLU A 176 11.96 -6.42 -14.00
N THR A 177 12.34 -5.23 -14.48
CA THR A 177 13.69 -4.69 -14.28
C THR A 177 13.94 -4.42 -12.79
N VAL A 178 12.97 -3.79 -12.12
CA VAL A 178 13.06 -3.48 -10.70
C VAL A 178 13.04 -4.74 -9.84
N GLN A 179 12.15 -5.71 -10.13
CA GLN A 179 12.10 -6.97 -9.38
C GLN A 179 13.40 -7.78 -9.47
N ARG A 180 14.02 -7.82 -10.66
CA ARG A 180 15.34 -8.47 -10.83
C ARG A 180 16.42 -7.77 -10.01
N GLU A 181 16.45 -6.44 -10.02
CA GLU A 181 17.42 -5.68 -9.24
C GLU A 181 17.22 -5.87 -7.74
N ILE A 182 15.97 -5.91 -7.25
CA ILE A 182 15.66 -6.21 -5.83
C ILE A 182 16.22 -7.57 -5.43
N ILE A 183 15.94 -8.62 -6.21
CA ILE A 183 16.45 -9.97 -5.91
C ILE A 183 17.98 -9.97 -5.87
N SER A 184 18.62 -9.31 -6.84
CA SER A 184 20.08 -9.22 -6.94
C SER A 184 20.70 -8.47 -5.74
N GLU A 185 20.15 -7.32 -5.36
CA GLU A 185 20.74 -6.43 -4.35
C GLU A 185 20.38 -6.80 -2.92
N ALA A 186 19.11 -7.17 -2.67
CA ALA A 186 18.60 -7.48 -1.35
C ALA A 186 18.77 -8.96 -0.99
N GLY A 187 18.97 -9.84 -1.99
CA GLY A 187 19.14 -11.28 -1.80
C GLY A 187 17.85 -12.04 -1.52
N TYR A 188 16.70 -11.41 -1.70
CA TYR A 188 15.38 -12.03 -1.54
C TYR A 188 14.35 -11.39 -2.47
N TYR A 189 13.25 -12.10 -2.71
CA TYR A 189 12.10 -11.58 -3.44
C TYR A 189 11.21 -10.76 -2.51
N ALA A 190 10.95 -9.49 -2.86
CA ALA A 190 9.95 -8.64 -2.21
C ALA A 190 8.71 -8.55 -3.12
N PRO A 191 7.59 -9.23 -2.79
CA PRO A 191 6.38 -9.20 -3.60
C PRO A 191 5.91 -7.79 -3.93
N PHE A 192 5.65 -7.56 -5.22
CA PHE A 192 5.13 -6.30 -5.71
C PHE A 192 3.62 -6.19 -5.44
N ALA A 193 3.23 -5.07 -4.84
CA ALA A 193 1.85 -4.68 -4.65
C ALA A 193 1.47 -3.61 -5.68
N GLN A 194 0.55 -3.96 -6.56
CA GLN A 194 -0.03 -3.03 -7.52
C GLN A 194 -1.08 -2.17 -6.84
N HIS A 195 -0.86 -0.86 -6.91
CA HIS A 195 -1.84 0.16 -6.57
C HIS A 195 -2.61 0.59 -7.82
N GLY A 196 -3.76 1.26 -7.65
CA GLY A 196 -4.60 1.65 -8.79
C GLY A 196 -5.26 0.49 -9.56
N GLY A 197 -5.39 -0.69 -8.95
CA GLY A 197 -5.87 -1.91 -9.60
C GLY A 197 -7.29 -1.86 -10.18
N THR A 198 -8.11 -0.87 -9.81
CA THR A 198 -9.43 -0.67 -10.44
C THR A 198 -9.30 -0.27 -11.92
N GLY A 199 -8.31 0.57 -12.24
CA GLY A 199 -8.03 1.07 -13.58
C GLY A 199 -7.11 0.17 -14.40
N ALA A 200 -6.64 -0.95 -13.87
CA ALA A 200 -5.75 -1.84 -14.62
C ALA A 200 -6.48 -2.44 -15.83
N LYS A 201 -5.88 -2.32 -17.02
CA LYS A 201 -6.37 -2.98 -18.23
C LYS A 201 -6.20 -4.49 -18.16
N GLN A 202 -5.12 -4.93 -17.52
CA GLN A 202 -4.81 -6.31 -17.24
C GLN A 202 -3.89 -6.40 -16.02
N LEU A 203 -3.88 -7.56 -15.36
CA LEU A 203 -2.91 -7.88 -14.33
C LEU A 203 -1.66 -8.51 -14.95
N ALA A 204 -0.46 -7.99 -14.62
CA ALA A 204 0.81 -8.62 -14.99
C ALA A 204 1.06 -9.87 -14.11
N LYS A 205 0.41 -10.98 -14.48
CA LYS A 205 0.45 -12.26 -13.76
C LYS A 205 1.87 -12.77 -13.58
N GLY A 206 2.16 -13.29 -12.39
CA GLY A 206 3.50 -13.78 -12.02
C GLY A 206 4.48 -12.70 -11.60
N LEU A 207 4.16 -11.42 -11.85
CA LEU A 207 4.97 -10.28 -11.40
C LEU A 207 4.28 -9.50 -10.28
N VAL A 208 2.95 -9.36 -10.34
CA VAL A 208 2.12 -8.73 -9.30
C VAL A 208 1.66 -9.78 -8.30
N ALA A 209 2.02 -9.61 -7.03
CA ALA A 209 1.64 -10.52 -5.95
C ALA A 209 0.38 -10.06 -5.20
N LYS A 210 0.12 -8.75 -5.15
CA LYS A 210 -1.05 -8.14 -4.53
C LYS A 210 -1.62 -7.06 -5.44
N ASN A 211 -2.93 -7.00 -5.64
CA ASN A 211 -3.59 -5.99 -6.47
C ASN A 211 -4.66 -5.25 -5.66
N ASN A 212 -4.47 -3.97 -5.41
CA ASN A 212 -5.38 -3.15 -4.61
C ASN A 212 -6.57 -2.70 -5.48
N ILE A 213 -7.76 -3.18 -5.17
CA ILE A 213 -8.99 -2.86 -5.89
C ILE A 213 -10.01 -2.34 -4.87
N ASN A 214 -10.33 -1.05 -4.92
CA ASN A 214 -11.32 -0.44 -4.02
C ASN A 214 -12.47 0.21 -4.80
N THR A 215 -12.15 1.16 -5.68
CA THR A 215 -13.15 1.91 -6.45
C THR A 215 -14.11 1.01 -7.23
N HIS A 216 -13.64 -0.11 -7.78
CA HIS A 216 -14.51 -1.09 -8.43
C HIS A 216 -15.63 -1.58 -7.50
N PHE A 217 -15.30 -1.99 -6.27
CA PHE A 217 -16.27 -2.51 -5.31
C PHE A 217 -17.21 -1.41 -4.78
N LEU A 218 -16.67 -0.20 -4.56
CA LEU A 218 -17.48 0.97 -4.19
C LEU A 218 -18.49 1.36 -5.28
N VAL A 219 -18.10 1.28 -6.55
CA VAL A 219 -19.01 1.53 -7.66
C VAL A 219 -20.03 0.41 -7.79
N THR A 220 -19.62 -0.87 -7.66
CA THR A 220 -20.55 -2.02 -7.69
C THR A 220 -21.64 -1.91 -6.64
N ILE A 221 -21.29 -1.59 -5.39
CA ILE A 221 -22.29 -1.44 -4.32
C ILE A 221 -23.21 -0.25 -4.58
N ALA A 222 -22.66 0.89 -5.04
CA ALA A 222 -23.44 2.09 -5.33
C ALA A 222 -24.42 1.88 -6.49
N GLN A 223 -23.99 1.24 -7.57
CA GLN A 223 -24.83 0.92 -8.73
C GLN A 223 -25.97 -0.01 -8.35
N ASN A 224 -25.71 -1.06 -7.57
CA ASN A 224 -26.75 -1.99 -7.14
C ASN A 224 -27.83 -1.30 -6.28
N LEU A 225 -27.41 -0.43 -5.35
CA LEU A 225 -28.34 0.36 -4.54
C LEU A 225 -29.12 1.37 -5.40
N LEU A 226 -28.44 2.06 -6.31
CA LEU A 226 -29.07 3.03 -7.22
C LEU A 226 -30.16 2.38 -8.08
N GLU A 227 -29.86 1.24 -8.70
CA GLU A 227 -30.81 0.47 -9.51
C GLU A 227 -32.05 0.08 -8.69
N HIS A 228 -31.86 -0.43 -7.47
CA HIS A 228 -32.95 -0.78 -6.58
C HIS A 228 -33.83 0.43 -6.26
N PHE A 229 -33.24 1.56 -5.87
CA PHE A 229 -34.01 2.74 -5.48
C PHE A 229 -34.72 3.41 -6.66
N LEU A 230 -34.12 3.40 -7.85
CA LEU A 230 -34.79 3.87 -9.06
C LEU A 230 -36.00 2.99 -9.42
N ALA A 231 -35.87 1.67 -9.30
CA ALA A 231 -36.95 0.73 -9.59
C ALA A 231 -38.10 0.78 -8.56
N ASN A 232 -37.81 1.17 -7.31
CA ASN A 232 -38.77 1.16 -6.20
C ASN A 232 -39.12 2.56 -5.68
N ARG A 233 -38.85 3.61 -6.45
CA ARG A 233 -38.95 5.01 -6.02
C ARG A 233 -40.26 5.33 -5.30
N GLU A 234 -41.41 5.00 -5.89
CA GLU A 234 -42.72 5.29 -5.30
C GLU A 234 -42.93 4.58 -3.95
N LEU A 235 -42.47 3.33 -3.83
CA LEU A 235 -42.59 2.56 -2.60
C LEU A 235 -41.70 3.14 -1.50
N VAL A 236 -40.51 3.63 -1.85
CA VAL A 236 -39.60 4.32 -0.94
C VAL A 236 -40.22 5.64 -0.46
N GLU A 237 -40.76 6.44 -1.37
CA GLU A 237 -41.43 7.71 -1.04
C GLU A 237 -42.64 7.50 -0.12
N GLN A 238 -43.32 6.35 -0.23
CA GLN A 238 -44.41 5.93 0.65
C GLN A 238 -43.94 5.30 1.97
N GLY A 239 -42.64 5.10 2.19
CA GLY A 239 -42.09 4.48 3.39
C GLY A 239 -42.34 2.97 3.50
N GLN A 240 -42.52 2.27 2.38
CA GLN A 240 -42.79 0.84 2.36
C GLN A 240 -41.56 0.04 2.79
N LYS A 241 -41.67 -0.73 3.87
CA LYS A 241 -40.57 -1.56 4.41
C LYS A 241 -40.00 -2.54 3.37
N SER A 242 -40.82 -3.02 2.43
CA SER A 242 -40.37 -3.91 1.35
C SER A 242 -39.31 -3.27 0.44
N ALA A 243 -39.34 -1.94 0.28
CA ALA A 243 -38.40 -1.19 -0.55
C ALA A 243 -37.18 -0.66 0.22
N CYS A 244 -37.25 -0.60 1.55
CA CYS A 244 -36.21 -0.01 2.42
C CYS A 244 -35.61 -1.01 3.43
N GLY A 245 -35.92 -2.31 3.30
CA GLY A 245 -35.51 -3.34 4.24
C GLY A 245 -34.04 -3.77 4.07
N SER A 246 -33.54 -4.55 5.04
CA SER A 246 -32.14 -5.03 5.05
C SER A 246 -31.73 -5.86 3.83
N ASN A 247 -32.71 -6.43 3.12
CA ASN A 247 -32.47 -7.24 1.91
C ASN A 247 -31.72 -6.48 0.83
N ILE A 248 -31.87 -5.15 0.73
CA ILE A 248 -31.17 -4.34 -0.26
C ILE A 248 -29.66 -4.34 0.00
N TYR A 249 -29.24 -4.28 1.27
CA TYR A 249 -27.84 -4.32 1.65
C TYR A 249 -27.25 -5.72 1.47
N MET A 250 -28.04 -6.78 1.68
CA MET A 250 -27.62 -8.15 1.37
C MET A 250 -27.41 -8.34 -0.14
N ALA A 251 -28.31 -7.84 -0.98
CA ALA A 251 -28.15 -7.87 -2.44
C ALA A 251 -26.91 -7.10 -2.88
N ALA A 252 -26.68 -5.91 -2.31
CA ALA A 252 -25.51 -5.10 -2.63
C ALA A 252 -24.19 -5.77 -2.19
N ALA A 253 -24.17 -6.40 -1.01
CA ALA A 253 -23.04 -7.20 -0.55
C ALA A 253 -22.77 -8.43 -1.44
N GLN A 254 -23.83 -9.10 -1.91
CA GLN A 254 -23.70 -10.20 -2.88
C GLN A 254 -23.13 -9.73 -4.21
N ALA A 255 -23.53 -8.56 -4.70
CA ALA A 255 -22.97 -7.97 -5.91
C ALA A 255 -21.45 -7.73 -5.77
N VAL A 256 -21.01 -7.18 -4.63
CA VAL A 256 -19.58 -7.00 -4.34
C VAL A 256 -18.86 -8.35 -4.24
N SER A 257 -19.48 -9.37 -3.62
CA SER A 257 -18.91 -10.72 -3.55
C SER A 257 -18.68 -11.33 -4.93
N HIS A 258 -19.66 -11.19 -5.84
CA HIS A 258 -19.50 -11.64 -7.23
C HIS A 258 -18.40 -10.86 -7.96
N ALA A 259 -18.35 -9.54 -7.80
CA ALA A 259 -17.29 -8.72 -8.38
C ALA A 259 -15.90 -9.15 -7.87
N ALA A 260 -15.77 -9.45 -6.57
CA ALA A 260 -14.53 -9.95 -5.99
C ALA A 260 -14.12 -11.31 -6.56
N VAL A 261 -15.08 -12.21 -6.81
CA VAL A 261 -14.83 -13.49 -7.49
C VAL A 261 -14.28 -13.28 -8.89
N GLU A 262 -14.85 -12.36 -9.67
CA GLU A 262 -14.33 -12.06 -11.01
C GLU A 262 -12.90 -11.51 -10.95
N LYS A 263 -12.57 -10.67 -9.95
CA LYS A 263 -11.20 -10.20 -9.74
C LYS A 263 -10.23 -11.30 -9.30
N MET A 264 -10.68 -12.26 -8.48
CA MET A 264 -9.88 -13.45 -8.15
C MET A 264 -9.64 -14.34 -9.38
N LYS A 265 -10.62 -14.48 -10.27
CA LYS A 265 -10.45 -15.20 -11.55
C LYS A 265 -9.49 -14.48 -12.48
N GLU A 266 -9.61 -13.15 -12.59
CA GLU A 266 -8.68 -12.30 -13.32
C GLU A 266 -7.25 -12.53 -12.83
N GLY A 267 -7.04 -12.54 -11.50
CA GLY A 267 -5.76 -12.82 -10.86
C GLY A 267 -5.28 -14.27 -10.95
N GLY A 268 -6.14 -15.21 -11.35
CA GLY A 268 -5.82 -16.65 -11.37
C GLY A 268 -5.74 -17.28 -9.98
N THR A 269 -6.27 -16.63 -8.95
CA THR A 269 -6.26 -17.12 -7.55
C THR A 269 -7.58 -17.76 -7.14
N TYR A 270 -8.64 -17.62 -7.94
CA TYR A 270 -9.92 -18.26 -7.68
C TYR A 270 -9.80 -19.79 -7.69
N GLY A 271 -10.27 -20.44 -6.62
CA GLY A 271 -10.29 -21.90 -6.52
C GLY A 271 -8.93 -22.56 -6.23
N TRP A 272 -7.88 -21.78 -5.96
CA TRP A 272 -6.53 -22.30 -5.72
C TRP A 272 -6.46 -23.38 -4.62
N PHE A 273 -7.18 -23.16 -3.52
CA PHE A 273 -7.27 -24.13 -2.41
C PHE A 273 -8.12 -25.38 -2.75
N ALA A 274 -9.04 -25.29 -3.71
CA ALA A 274 -9.88 -26.41 -4.14
C ALA A 274 -9.22 -27.25 -5.24
N ALA A 275 -8.30 -26.67 -6.02
CA ALA A 275 -7.53 -27.38 -7.03
C ALA A 275 -6.39 -28.21 -6.40
N ASN A 276 -5.73 -27.67 -5.37
CA ASN A 276 -4.58 -28.33 -4.72
C ASN A 276 -4.95 -29.34 -3.63
N SER A 277 -6.24 -29.48 -3.27
CA SER A 277 -6.69 -30.48 -2.30
C SER A 277 -6.84 -31.90 -2.87
N ARG A 278 -6.62 -32.09 -4.18
CA ARG A 278 -6.60 -33.42 -4.82
C ARG A 278 -5.21 -34.05 -4.94
N ASP A 279 -4.15 -33.29 -4.67
CA ASP A 279 -2.75 -33.75 -4.82
C ASP A 279 -2.00 -33.84 -3.47
N CYS A 280 -2.70 -33.76 -2.34
CA CYS A 280 -2.11 -33.91 -0.99
C CYS A 280 -1.90 -35.39 -0.56
N GLU A 281 -1.64 -36.32 -1.49
CA GLU A 281 -1.22 -37.69 -1.15
C GLU A 281 0.28 -37.98 -1.41
N THR A 282 1.06 -36.99 -1.86
CA THR A 282 2.52 -37.16 -1.97
C THR A 282 3.28 -35.89 -1.61
N TRP A 283 3.59 -35.73 -0.32
CA TRP A 283 4.81 -35.09 0.18
C TRP A 283 5.29 -35.88 1.40
#